data_AF-A0AAQ2DTQ8-F1
#
_entry.id   AF-A0AAQ2DTQ8-F1
#
_cell.length_a   1.000
_cell.length_b   1.000
_cell.length_c   1.000
_cell.angle_alpha   90.00
_cell.angle_beta   90.00
_cell.angle_gamma   90.00
#
_symmetry.space_group_name_H-M   'P 1'
#
loop_
_entity.id
_entity.type
_entity.pdbx_description
1 polymer ?
#
loop_
_entity_poly.entity_id
_entity_poly.type
_entity_poly.pdbx_seq_one_letter_code
_entity_poly.pdbx_strand_id
1 'polypeptide(L)'
;MSPDYVQMEMPARYSQADSEWIKRQLQSLPSSLRQKVALKYAEVYEVTFDSEPVSFRKENRARHEANVRLRRFVETHGRALQGYTTQPPLAGTQQRT
;
A
#
# COMPACT_ATOMS: atom_id res chain seq x y z
N MET A 1 -10.00 -14.76 -28.80
CA MET A 1 -9.72 -14.73 -27.35
C MET A 1 -8.82 -13.53 -27.10
N SER A 2 -9.41 -12.39 -26.72
CA SER A 2 -8.61 -11.27 -26.22
C SER A 2 -8.00 -11.72 -24.90
N PRO A 3 -6.68 -11.56 -24.68
CA PRO A 3 -6.11 -11.88 -23.38
C PRO A 3 -6.86 -11.02 -22.35
N ASP A 4 -7.22 -11.61 -21.21
CA ASP A 4 -7.70 -10.90 -20.03
C ASP A 4 -6.67 -9.83 -19.67
N TYR A 5 -6.82 -8.66 -20.28
CA TYR A 5 -6.03 -7.49 -20.01
C TYR A 5 -6.55 -7.02 -18.66
N VAL A 6 -6.01 -7.60 -17.58
CA VAL A 6 -6.22 -7.09 -16.23
C VAL A 6 -5.66 -5.67 -16.29
N GLN A 7 -6.55 -4.70 -16.58
CA GLN A 7 -6.18 -3.30 -16.56
C GLN A 7 -5.60 -3.04 -15.20
N MET A 8 -4.29 -2.81 -15.20
CA MET A 8 -3.58 -2.63 -13.96
C MET A 8 -3.94 -1.23 -13.47
N GLU A 9 -4.94 -1.15 -12.59
CA GLU A 9 -5.43 0.12 -12.07
C GLU A 9 -4.34 0.77 -11.21
N MET A 10 -3.57 1.65 -11.85
CA MET A 10 -2.76 2.63 -11.14
C MET A 10 -3.68 3.55 -10.33
N PRO A 11 -3.21 4.08 -9.19
CA PRO A 11 -3.99 5.06 -8.43
C PRO A 11 -4.40 6.25 -9.30
N ALA A 12 -5.55 6.87 -9.03
CA ALA A 12 -6.00 8.05 -9.77
C ALA A 12 -5.07 9.26 -9.56
N ARG A 13 -4.48 9.38 -8.37
CA ARG A 13 -3.43 10.35 -8.05
C ARG A 13 -2.21 9.67 -7.48
N TYR A 14 -1.07 10.02 -8.05
CA TYR A 14 0.24 9.61 -7.61
C TYR A 14 1.29 10.47 -8.31
N SER A 15 2.52 10.46 -7.80
CA SER A 15 3.64 11.10 -8.46
C SER A 15 4.18 10.21 -9.59
N GLN A 16 4.35 10.75 -10.79
CA GLN A 16 4.85 9.98 -11.93
C GLN A 16 6.26 9.43 -11.71
N ALA A 17 7.07 10.10 -10.88
CA ALA A 17 8.40 9.62 -10.51
C ALA A 17 8.36 8.26 -9.77
N ASP A 18 7.25 7.95 -9.09
CA ASP A 18 7.08 6.71 -8.34
C ASP A 18 6.23 5.66 -9.08
N SER A 19 5.79 5.96 -10.31
CA SER A 19 4.89 5.13 -11.12
C SER A 19 5.30 3.65 -11.17
N GLU A 20 6.54 3.39 -11.59
CA GLU A 20 7.10 2.04 -11.70
C GLU A 20 7.23 1.36 -10.34
N TRP A 21 7.56 2.10 -9.28
CA TRP A 21 7.65 1.54 -7.94
C TRP A 21 6.27 1.13 -7.42
N ILE A 22 5.27 2.01 -7.54
CA ILE A 22 3.88 1.76 -7.14
C ILE A 22 3.33 0.55 -7.90
N LYS A 23 3.56 0.49 -9.22
CA LYS A 23 3.15 -0.64 -10.06
C LYS A 23 3.72 -1.95 -9.54
N ARG A 24 5.02 -2.01 -9.23
CA ARG A 24 5.66 -3.21 -8.66
C ARG A 24 5.06 -3.61 -7.31
N GLN A 25 4.75 -2.64 -6.44
CA GLN A 25 4.09 -2.91 -5.16
C GLN A 25 2.66 -3.44 -5.34
N LEU A 26 1.91 -2.94 -6.32
CA LEU A 26 0.57 -3.48 -6.61
C LEU A 26 0.64 -4.86 -7.27
N GLN A 27 1.66 -5.15 -8.07
CA GLN A 27 1.86 -6.47 -8.69
C GLN A 27 2.12 -7.57 -7.65
N SER A 28 2.79 -7.26 -6.54
CA SER A 28 3.06 -8.24 -5.48
C SER A 28 1.80 -8.62 -4.67
N LEU A 29 0.71 -7.88 -4.83
CA LEU A 29 -0.57 -8.17 -4.19
C LEU A 29 -1.47 -9.08 -5.05
N PRO A 30 -2.37 -9.86 -4.43
CA PRO A 30 -3.42 -10.59 -5.14
C PRO A 30 -4.31 -9.64 -5.95
N SER A 31 -4.75 -10.07 -7.13
CA SER A 31 -5.55 -9.25 -8.06
C SER A 31 -6.77 -8.60 -7.40
N SER A 32 -7.45 -9.33 -6.50
CA SER A 32 -8.64 -8.86 -5.77
C SER A 32 -8.38 -7.66 -4.84
N LEU A 33 -7.14 -7.47 -4.36
CA LEU A 33 -6.79 -6.36 -3.46
C LEU A 33 -6.21 -5.15 -4.19
N ARG A 34 -5.68 -5.31 -5.41
CA ARG A 34 -4.95 -4.25 -6.13
C ARG A 34 -5.78 -2.98 -6.29
N GLN A 35 -7.01 -3.11 -6.77
CA GLN A 35 -7.92 -1.98 -6.98
C GLN A 35 -8.21 -1.24 -5.67
N LYS A 36 -8.56 -1.97 -4.61
CA LYS A 36 -8.84 -1.38 -3.30
C LYS A 36 -7.63 -0.63 -2.73
N VAL A 37 -6.44 -1.21 -2.87
CA VAL A 37 -5.20 -0.59 -2.41
C VAL A 37 -4.82 0.63 -3.25
N ALA A 38 -5.02 0.58 -4.57
CA ALA A 38 -4.79 1.72 -5.46
C ALA A 38 -5.72 2.91 -5.13
N LEU A 39 -6.99 2.65 -4.86
CA LEU A 39 -7.95 3.68 -4.42
C LEU A 39 -7.53 4.30 -3.08
N LYS A 40 -7.18 3.47 -2.09
CA LYS A 40 -6.74 3.96 -0.78
C LYS A 40 -5.41 4.72 -0.84
N TYR A 41 -4.51 4.31 -1.73
CA TYR A 41 -3.29 5.05 -2.00
C TYR A 41 -3.60 6.47 -2.50
N ALA A 42 -4.48 6.59 -3.52
CA ALA A 42 -4.84 7.88 -4.09
C ALA A 42 -5.50 8.81 -3.05
N GLU A 43 -6.42 8.26 -2.23
CA GLU A 43 -7.07 9.00 -1.14
C GLU A 43 -6.05 9.56 -0.14
N VAL A 44 -5.10 8.75 0.32
CA VAL A 44 -4.04 9.22 1.23
C VAL A 44 -3.18 10.28 0.56
N TYR A 45 -2.83 10.08 -0.70
CA TYR A 45 -2.04 11.03 -1.47
C TYR A 45 -2.71 12.41 -1.52
N GLU A 46 -3.97 12.46 -1.98
CA GLU A 46 -4.75 13.70 -2.10
C GLU A 46 -4.93 14.39 -0.75
N VAL A 47 -5.40 13.66 0.27
CA VAL A 47 -5.63 14.23 1.60
C VAL A 47 -4.34 14.81 2.18
N THR A 48 -3.22 14.10 2.04
CA THR A 48 -1.94 14.56 2.57
C THR A 48 -1.42 15.79 1.80
N PHE A 49 -1.59 15.79 0.48
CA PHE A 49 -1.23 16.92 -0.38
C PHE A 49 -2.02 18.18 -0.03
N ASP A 50 -3.34 18.04 0.15
CA ASP A 50 -4.24 19.15 0.45
C ASP A 50 -4.03 19.69 1.87
N SER A 51 -3.71 18.81 2.82
CA SER A 51 -3.44 19.19 4.21
C SER A 51 -2.11 19.92 4.43
N GLU A 52 -1.13 19.78 3.54
CA GLU A 52 0.19 20.38 3.72
C GLU A 52 0.15 21.89 3.40
N PRO A 53 0.41 22.79 4.36
CA PRO A 53 0.29 24.23 4.11
C PRO A 53 1.40 24.77 3.21
N VAL A 54 2.57 24.13 3.17
CA VAL A 54 3.72 24.61 2.40
C VAL A 54 3.70 24.06 0.99
N SER A 55 3.33 24.91 0.02
CA SER A 55 3.11 24.54 -1.39
C SER A 55 4.22 23.67 -2.02
N PHE A 56 5.50 24.04 -1.82
CA PHE A 56 6.63 23.30 -2.40
C PHE A 56 6.94 21.98 -1.68
N ARG A 57 6.34 21.72 -0.51
CA ARG A 57 6.51 20.46 0.24
C ARG A 57 5.37 19.46 -0.01
N LYS A 58 4.21 19.94 -0.48
CA LYS A 58 2.99 19.14 -0.68
C LYS A 58 3.24 17.80 -1.36
N GLU A 59 3.86 17.85 -2.53
CA GLU A 59 4.17 16.68 -3.35
C GLU A 59 5.02 15.66 -2.58
N ASN A 60 6.13 16.10 -1.98
CA ASN A 60 7.02 15.21 -1.24
C ASN A 60 6.36 14.63 0.02
N ARG A 61 5.52 15.42 0.71
CA ARG A 61 4.78 14.97 1.89
C ARG A 61 3.75 13.89 1.50
N ALA A 62 2.98 14.13 0.45
CA ALA A 62 1.99 13.19 -0.07
C ALA A 62 2.63 11.88 -0.54
N ARG A 63 3.69 11.96 -1.34
CA ARG A 63 4.48 10.81 -1.78
C ARG A 63 5.00 10.00 -0.60
N HIS A 64 5.61 10.67 0.38
CA HIS A 64 6.18 9.99 1.54
C HIS A 64 5.11 9.20 2.31
N GLU A 65 4.00 9.83 2.67
CA GLU A 65 2.97 9.19 3.47
C GLU A 65 2.30 8.02 2.72
N ALA A 66 1.91 8.24 1.47
CA ALA A 66 1.26 7.21 0.66
C ALA A 66 2.20 6.01 0.38
N ASN A 67 3.46 6.27 0.02
CA ASN A 67 4.44 5.21 -0.25
C ASN A 67 4.81 4.42 1.02
N VAL A 68 4.95 5.08 2.17
CA VAL A 68 5.22 4.40 3.44
C VAL A 68 4.08 3.46 3.80
N ARG A 69 2.82 3.90 3.67
CA ARG A 69 1.66 3.06 3.95
C ARG A 69 1.55 1.88 2.99
N LEU A 70 1.76 2.11 1.68
CA LEU A 70 1.73 1.04 0.68
C LEU A 70 2.78 -0.03 0.98
N ARG A 71 4.01 0.39 1.27
CA ARG A 71 5.10 -0.53 1.62
C ARG A 71 4.77 -1.37 2.84
N ARG A 72 4.33 -0.74 3.94
CA ARG A 72 3.95 -1.45 5.18
C ARG A 72 2.81 -2.44 4.95
N PHE A 73 1.83 -2.05 4.13
CA PHE A 73 0.72 -2.93 3.78
C PHE A 73 1.20 -4.15 3.02
N VAL A 74 2.02 -3.96 1.97
CA VAL A 74 2.60 -5.04 1.16
C VAL A 74 3.50 -5.93 2.00
N GLU A 75 4.34 -5.39 2.88
CA GLU A 75 5.20 -6.18 3.77
C GLU A 75 4.39 -7.06 4.74
N THR A 76 3.32 -6.50 5.31
CA THR A 76 2.43 -7.21 6.24
C THR A 76 1.63 -8.30 5.53
N HIS A 77 1.04 -7.98 4.39
CA HIS A 77 0.21 -8.92 3.62
C HIS A 77 1.06 -9.94 2.86
N GLY A 78 2.28 -9.59 2.44
CA GLY A 78 3.22 -10.54 1.85
C GLY A 78 3.55 -11.69 2.79
N ARG A 79 3.73 -11.42 4.09
CA ARG A 79 3.94 -12.46 5.12
C ARG A 79 2.68 -13.30 5.35
N ALA A 80 1.53 -12.65 5.49
CA ALA A 80 0.25 -13.34 5.73
C ALA A 80 -0.17 -14.23 4.55
N LEU A 81 0.06 -13.78 3.30
CA LEU A 81 -0.28 -14.51 2.07
C LEU A 81 0.68 -15.68 1.76
N GLN A 82 1.90 -15.67 2.32
CA GLN A 82 2.83 -16.80 2.24
C GLN A 82 2.52 -17.92 3.25
N GLY A 83 1.37 -17.87 3.93
CA GLY A 83 0.97 -18.91 4.89
C GLY A 83 1.57 -18.75 6.28
N TYR A 84 2.34 -17.68 6.54
CA TYR A 84 2.81 -17.34 7.89
C TYR A 84 1.69 -16.65 8.69
N THR A 85 0.57 -17.35 8.89
CA THR A 85 -0.34 -16.99 9.97
C THR A 85 0.26 -17.59 11.24
N THR A 86 1.19 -16.89 11.88
CA THR A 86 1.64 -17.28 13.22
C THR A 86 0.41 -17.30 14.12
N GLN A 87 0.20 -18.40 14.84
CA GLN A 87 -0.89 -18.49 15.81
C GLN A 87 -0.84 -17.27 16.74
N PRO A 88 -1.99 -16.63 17.05
CA PRO A 88 -2.00 -15.51 17.97
C PRO A 88 -1.35 -15.94 19.29
N PRO A 89 -0.51 -15.09 19.90
CA PRO A 89 0.09 -15.43 21.19
C PRO A 89 -1.04 -15.72 22.18
N LEU A 90 -1.06 -16.94 22.70
CA LEU A 90 -2.01 -17.36 23.73
C LEU A 90 -1.76 -16.47 24.95
N ALA A 91 -2.67 -15.53 25.21
CA ALA A 91 -2.64 -14.72 26.41
C ALA A 91 -2.84 -15.65 27.62
N GLY A 92 -1.77 -16.00 28.35
CA GLY A 92 -1.92 -16.82 29.55
C GLY A 92 -0.67 -17.41 30.21
N THR A 93 0.49 -17.51 29.57
CA THR A 93 1.68 -18.06 30.24
C THR A 93 2.50 -16.98 30.93
N GLN A 94 2.06 -16.60 32.13
CA GLN A 94 2.97 -15.99 33.10
C GLN A 94 4.10 -16.99 33.41
N GLN A 95 5.29 -16.76 32.86
CA GLN A 95 6.51 -17.41 33.31
C GLN A 95 6.84 -16.82 34.67
N ARG A 96 6.37 -17.48 35.73
CA ARG A 96 6.73 -17.18 37.10
C ARG A 96 8.05 -17.90 37.39
N THR A 97 9.16 -17.15 37.38
CA THR A 97 10.41 -17.55 38.07
C THR A 97 10.42 -16.96 39.47
#